data_AF-S4R9L6-F1
#
_entry.id   AF-S4R9L6-F1
#
_cell.length_a   1.000
_cell.length_b   1.000
_cell.length_c   1.000
_cell.angle_alpha   90.00
_cell.angle_beta   90.00
_cell.angle_gamma   90.00
#
_symmetry.space_group_name_H-M   'P 1'
#
loop_
_entity.id
_entity.type
_entity.pdbx_description
1 polymer ?
#
loop_
_entity_poly.entity_id
_entity_poly.type
_entity_poly.pdbx_seq_one_letter_code
_entity_poly.pdbx_strand_id
1 'polypeptide(L)'
;ASRAKLGMLNTMSKIRGQVKSTGYPQPEGTLGECMVKYGQDLGEESNFGQALVDVGESYKEMAEVKDGLDIGVKQNFIDPLQGLQEKELREIGQHLKKLEGRRLDFDYKKKRQGKILEEDIRQSAEKFEESKEVAESSMFNLLESDV
;
A
#
# COMPACT_ATOMS: atom_id res chain seq x y z
N ALA A 1 -2.50 5.20 -16.96
CA ALA A 1 -1.23 5.92 -16.67
C ALA A 1 -1.18 6.47 -15.23
N SER A 2 -2.20 7.18 -14.75
CA SER A 2 -2.21 7.84 -13.41
C SER A 2 -2.03 6.88 -12.23
N ARG A 3 -2.71 5.73 -12.21
CA ARG A 3 -2.57 4.70 -11.16
C ARG A 3 -1.15 4.14 -11.05
N ALA A 4 -0.46 3.98 -12.17
CA ALA A 4 0.92 3.47 -12.20
C ALA A 4 1.90 4.49 -11.60
N LYS A 5 1.63 5.80 -11.76
CA LYS A 5 2.47 6.87 -11.22
C LYS A 5 2.22 7.13 -9.73
N LEU A 6 1.02 6.90 -9.22
CA LEU A 6 0.76 6.95 -7.77
C LEU A 6 1.65 5.97 -6.99
N GLY A 7 1.90 4.78 -7.56
CA GLY A 7 2.87 3.83 -7.00
C GLY A 7 4.33 4.32 -6.99
N MET A 8 4.67 5.32 -7.81
CA MET A 8 6.02 5.88 -7.96
C MET A 8 6.26 7.14 -7.11
N LEU A 9 5.26 7.67 -6.41
CA LEU A 9 5.37 8.91 -5.63
C LEU A 9 6.40 8.84 -4.49
N ASN A 10 6.70 7.64 -3.99
CA ASN A 10 7.67 7.41 -2.92
C ASN A 10 9.10 7.82 -3.32
N THR A 11 9.42 7.91 -4.62
CA THR A 11 10.79 8.21 -5.10
C THR A 11 11.06 9.72 -5.28
N MET A 12 10.04 10.56 -5.45
CA MET A 12 10.21 11.97 -5.84
C MET A 12 10.12 12.98 -4.68
N SER A 13 9.57 12.58 -3.53
CA SER A 13 9.19 13.54 -2.46
C SER A 13 10.34 14.06 -1.57
N LYS A 14 11.61 13.67 -1.81
CA LYS A 14 12.73 14.02 -0.89
C LYS A 14 13.81 14.95 -1.47
N ILE A 15 13.81 15.28 -2.76
CA ILE A 15 14.95 15.98 -3.40
C ILE A 15 14.68 17.47 -3.67
N ARG A 16 13.42 17.91 -3.74
CA ARG A 16 13.09 19.33 -3.90
C ARG A 16 12.04 19.71 -2.87
N GLY A 17 12.43 20.53 -1.91
CA GLY A 17 11.51 21.11 -0.95
C GLY A 17 10.27 21.68 -1.67
N GLN A 18 9.11 21.33 -1.13
CA GLN A 18 7.80 21.90 -1.47
C GLN A 18 7.42 21.91 -2.95
N VAL A 19 7.08 20.75 -3.50
CA VAL A 19 5.99 20.68 -4.49
C VAL A 19 5.17 19.42 -4.21
N LYS A 20 3.93 19.59 -3.74
CA LYS A 20 2.92 18.51 -3.61
C LYS A 20 2.38 18.14 -5.00
N SER A 21 3.25 17.86 -5.97
CA SER A 21 2.81 17.44 -7.30
C SER A 21 2.87 15.93 -7.39
N THR A 22 1.77 15.33 -7.84
CA THR A 22 1.66 13.89 -8.07
C THR A 22 2.53 13.38 -9.24
N GLY A 23 3.21 14.28 -9.97
CA GLY A 23 4.04 13.94 -11.13
C GLY A 23 3.23 13.49 -12.37
N TYR A 24 1.91 13.68 -12.32
CA TYR A 24 1.00 13.54 -13.45
C TYR A 24 -0.01 14.69 -13.47
N PRO A 25 -0.47 15.12 -14.65
CA PRO A 25 -1.51 16.13 -14.73
C PRO A 25 -2.83 15.58 -14.22
N GLN A 26 -3.51 16.36 -13.37
CA GLN A 26 -4.91 16.08 -13.00
C GLN A 26 -5.82 16.53 -14.14
N PRO A 27 -6.86 15.74 -14.49
CA PRO A 27 -7.81 16.10 -15.56
C PRO A 27 -8.44 17.49 -15.37
N GLU A 28 -8.74 17.84 -14.12
CA GLU A 28 -9.29 19.13 -13.73
C GLU A 28 -8.33 20.27 -14.08
N GLY A 29 -7.03 20.10 -13.83
CA GLY A 29 -6.01 21.09 -14.15
C GLY A 29 -5.83 21.26 -15.66
N THR A 30 -5.78 20.15 -16.41
CA THR A 30 -5.71 20.20 -17.88
C THR A 30 -6.94 20.85 -18.50
N LEU A 31 -8.14 20.61 -17.95
CA LEU A 31 -9.34 21.31 -18.38
C LEU A 31 -9.28 22.79 -18.04
N GLY A 32 -8.84 23.15 -16.84
CA GLY A 32 -8.65 24.53 -16.40
C GLY A 32 -7.68 25.30 -17.29
N GLU A 33 -6.53 24.70 -17.65
CA GLU A 33 -5.57 25.27 -18.61
C GLU A 33 -6.19 25.55 -19.98
N CYS A 34 -7.00 24.62 -20.51
CA CYS A 34 -7.72 24.82 -21.76
C CYS A 34 -8.73 25.97 -21.66
N MET A 35 -9.49 26.02 -20.57
CA MET A 35 -10.50 27.05 -20.33
C MET A 35 -9.87 28.44 -20.23
N VAL A 36 -8.78 28.60 -19.47
CA VAL A 36 -8.06 29.87 -19.36
C VAL A 36 -7.51 30.29 -20.72
N LYS A 37 -6.83 29.38 -21.43
CA LYS A 37 -6.23 29.68 -22.73
C LYS A 37 -7.28 30.16 -23.75
N TYR A 38 -8.33 29.37 -23.96
CA TYR A 38 -9.33 29.71 -24.97
C TYR A 38 -10.26 30.84 -24.50
N GLY A 39 -10.42 31.03 -23.19
CA GLY A 39 -11.10 32.20 -22.63
C GLY A 39 -10.36 33.50 -22.95
N GLN A 40 -9.03 33.51 -22.86
CA GLN A 40 -8.18 34.64 -23.26
C GLN A 40 -8.22 34.86 -24.78
N ASP A 41 -8.15 33.79 -25.58
CA ASP A 41 -8.21 33.87 -27.05
C ASP A 41 -9.54 34.48 -27.57
N LEU A 42 -10.63 34.35 -26.80
CA LEU A 42 -11.93 34.96 -27.11
C LEU A 42 -11.97 36.48 -26.89
N GLY A 43 -10.98 37.05 -26.20
CA GLY A 43 -10.84 38.48 -25.93
C GLY A 43 -11.60 38.97 -24.71
N GLU A 44 -11.15 40.10 -24.15
CA GLU A 44 -11.65 40.65 -22.88
C GLU A 44 -13.10 41.15 -22.95
N GLU A 45 -13.57 41.49 -24.15
CA GLU A 45 -14.96 41.92 -24.41
C GLU A 45 -15.97 40.75 -24.40
N SER A 46 -15.49 39.51 -24.43
CA SER A 46 -16.34 38.33 -24.41
C SER A 46 -16.71 37.97 -22.98
N ASN A 47 -17.98 38.17 -22.61
CA ASN A 47 -18.52 37.71 -21.33
C ASN A 47 -18.28 36.20 -21.10
N PHE A 48 -18.37 35.40 -22.17
CA PHE A 48 -18.08 33.97 -22.09
C PHE A 48 -16.58 33.70 -21.94
N GLY A 49 -15.72 34.50 -22.58
CA GLY A 49 -14.27 34.43 -22.41
C GLY A 49 -13.86 34.68 -20.96
N GLN A 50 -14.40 35.74 -20.34
CA GLN A 50 -14.18 36.04 -18.91
C GLN A 50 -14.67 34.91 -18.01
N ALA A 51 -15.89 34.40 -18.23
CA ALA A 51 -16.42 33.28 -17.45
C ALA A 51 -15.57 32.01 -17.59
N LEU A 52 -15.02 31.73 -18.78
CA LEU A 52 -14.10 30.62 -19.00
C LEU A 52 -12.80 30.78 -18.23
N VAL A 53 -12.25 31.99 -18.15
CA VAL A 53 -11.03 32.26 -17.36
C VAL A 53 -11.31 32.03 -15.87
N ASP A 54 -12.40 32.59 -15.33
CA ASP A 54 -12.75 32.45 -13.90
C ASP A 54 -12.97 30.98 -13.50
N VAL A 55 -13.73 30.24 -14.30
CA VAL A 55 -13.97 28.81 -14.08
C VAL A 55 -12.67 28.02 -14.28
N GLY A 56 -11.86 28.39 -15.27
CA GLY A 56 -10.58 27.73 -15.54
C GLY A 56 -9.60 27.83 -14.36
N GLU A 57 -9.50 28.99 -13.73
CA GLU A 57 -8.70 29.16 -12.51
C GLU A 57 -9.26 28.34 -11.33
N SER A 58 -10.59 28.30 -11.16
CA SER A 58 -11.24 27.43 -10.16
C SER A 58 -10.94 25.94 -10.38
N TYR A 59 -10.88 25.49 -11.63
CA TYR A 59 -10.52 24.12 -11.99
C TYR A 59 -9.05 23.80 -11.71
N LYS A 60 -8.15 24.78 -11.84
CA LYS A 60 -6.74 24.64 -11.45
C LYS A 60 -6.61 24.50 -9.93
N GLU A 61 -7.35 25.27 -9.14
CA GLU A 61 -7.37 25.10 -7.68
C GLU A 61 -7.92 23.71 -7.27
N MET A 62 -8.99 23.24 -7.94
CA MET A 62 -9.52 21.89 -7.71
C MET A 62 -8.49 20.80 -8.02
N ALA A 63 -7.63 20.99 -9.02
CA ALA A 63 -6.53 20.08 -9.32
C ALA A 63 -5.54 19.97 -8.16
N GLU A 64 -5.22 21.08 -7.49
CA GLU A 64 -4.32 21.09 -6.32
C GLU A 64 -4.94 20.36 -5.12
N VAL A 65 -6.24 20.56 -4.88
CA VAL A 65 -6.98 19.82 -3.84
C VAL A 65 -6.98 18.33 -4.14
N LYS A 66 -7.16 17.95 -5.42
CA LYS A 66 -7.14 16.56 -5.86
C LYS A 66 -5.76 15.91 -5.70
N ASP A 67 -4.69 16.63 -6.03
CA ASP A 67 -3.31 16.21 -5.75
C ASP A 67 -3.08 15.99 -4.25
N GLY A 68 -3.58 16.90 -3.42
CA GLY A 68 -3.53 16.78 -1.96
C GLY A 68 -4.24 15.53 -1.43
N LEU A 69 -5.44 15.24 -1.97
CA LEU A 69 -6.19 14.02 -1.63
C LEU A 69 -5.43 12.76 -2.04
N ASP A 70 -4.90 12.72 -3.27
CA ASP A 70 -4.15 11.56 -3.78
C ASP A 70 -2.93 11.24 -2.91
N ILE A 71 -2.17 12.28 -2.54
CA ILE A 71 -1.01 12.14 -1.64
C ILE A 71 -1.48 11.69 -0.25
N GLY A 72 -2.54 12.31 0.28
CA GLY A 72 -3.08 11.98 1.60
C GLY A 72 -3.53 10.52 1.71
N VAL A 73 -4.29 10.03 0.73
CA VAL A 73 -4.72 8.62 0.68
C VAL A 73 -3.53 7.68 0.48
N LYS A 74 -2.57 8.06 -0.37
CA LYS A 74 -1.37 7.26 -0.59
C LYS A 74 -0.57 7.06 0.69
N GLN A 75 -0.27 8.14 1.41
CA GLN A 75 0.59 8.12 2.59
C GLN A 75 -0.10 7.55 3.83
N ASN A 76 -1.39 7.84 4.02
CA ASN A 76 -2.09 7.53 5.27
C ASN A 76 -2.93 6.25 5.21
N PHE A 77 -3.10 5.67 4.02
CA PHE A 77 -3.90 4.45 3.87
C PHE A 77 -3.20 3.40 3.03
N ILE A 78 -2.80 3.73 1.80
CA ILE A 78 -2.21 2.74 0.88
C ILE A 78 -0.84 2.26 1.37
N ASP A 79 0.07 3.18 1.72
CA ASP A 79 1.42 2.83 2.20
C ASP A 79 1.40 2.01 3.51
N PRO A 80 0.61 2.37 4.53
CA PRO A 80 0.45 1.53 5.73
C PRO A 80 -0.05 0.13 5.42
N LEU A 81 -1.10 -0.03 4.59
CA LEU A 81 -1.62 -1.35 4.21
C LEU A 81 -0.61 -2.17 3.41
N GLN A 82 0.15 -1.53 2.53
CA GLN A 82 1.22 -2.18 1.80
C GLN A 82 2.34 -2.64 2.76
N GLY A 83 2.71 -1.82 3.74
CA GLY A 83 3.66 -2.18 4.79
C GLY A 83 3.21 -3.38 5.62
N LEU A 84 1.93 -3.39 6.03
CA LEU A 84 1.29 -4.51 6.72
C LEU A 84 1.38 -5.80 5.90
N GLN A 85 1.07 -5.73 4.60
CA GLN A 85 1.12 -6.87 3.70
C GLN A 85 2.55 -7.41 3.49
N GLU A 86 3.52 -6.52 3.22
CA GLU A 86 4.88 -6.91 2.84
C GLU A 86 5.71 -7.40 4.03
N LYS A 87 5.34 -7.00 5.26
CA LYS A 87 6.05 -7.36 6.49
C LYS A 87 5.26 -8.38 7.30
N GLU A 88 4.23 -7.94 8.03
CA GLU A 88 3.58 -8.73 9.08
C GLU A 88 2.84 -9.94 8.49
N LEU A 89 1.99 -9.73 7.48
CA LEU A 89 1.27 -10.84 6.83
C LEU A 89 2.24 -11.81 6.14
N ARG A 90 3.31 -11.29 5.55
CA ARG A 90 4.34 -12.12 4.90
C ARG A 90 5.11 -12.96 5.91
N GLU A 91 5.43 -12.41 7.07
CA GLU A 91 6.11 -13.10 8.17
C GLU A 91 5.23 -14.19 8.78
N ILE A 92 3.97 -13.89 9.08
CA ILE A 92 2.98 -14.89 9.52
C ILE A 92 2.86 -16.02 8.49
N GLY A 93 2.81 -15.69 7.20
CA GLY A 93 2.81 -16.70 6.13
C GLY A 93 4.04 -17.61 6.15
N GLN A 94 5.23 -17.09 6.51
CA GLN A 94 6.44 -17.90 6.67
C GLN A 94 6.37 -18.79 7.91
N HIS A 95 5.87 -18.29 9.03
CA HIS A 95 5.68 -19.07 10.26
C HIS A 95 4.71 -20.23 10.04
N LEU A 96 3.56 -19.98 9.41
CA LEU A 96 2.57 -21.00 9.08
C LEU A 96 3.14 -22.07 8.14
N LYS A 97 3.92 -21.68 7.12
CA LYS A 97 4.58 -22.63 6.23
C LYS A 97 5.60 -23.51 6.97
N LYS A 98 6.35 -22.92 7.91
CA LYS A 98 7.31 -23.66 8.76
C LYS A 98 6.58 -24.63 9.69
N LEU A 99 5.50 -24.17 10.32
CA LEU A 99 4.64 -24.98 11.19
C LEU A 99 4.10 -26.20 10.45
N GLU A 100 3.55 -26.03 9.25
CA GLU A 100 3.03 -27.14 8.46
C GLU A 100 4.12 -28.18 8.11
N GLY A 101 5.33 -27.72 7.78
CA GLY A 101 6.47 -28.60 7.58
C GLY A 101 6.84 -29.41 8.83
N ARG A 102 6.82 -28.79 10.02
CA ARG A 102 7.10 -29.48 11.29
C ARG A 102 5.99 -30.47 11.66
N ARG A 103 4.73 -30.10 11.44
CA ARG A 103 3.56 -30.95 11.66
C ARG A 103 3.67 -32.24 10.83
N LEU A 104 4.01 -32.11 9.55
CA LEU A 104 4.19 -33.24 8.64
C LEU A 104 5.36 -34.15 9.06
N ASP A 105 6.51 -33.58 9.46
CA ASP A 105 7.66 -34.37 9.97
C ASP A 105 7.32 -35.14 11.24
N PHE A 106 6.65 -34.49 12.19
CA PHE A 106 6.20 -35.13 13.42
C PHE A 106 5.21 -36.25 13.15
N ASP A 107 4.19 -36.02 12.33
CA ASP A 107 3.20 -37.04 11.94
C ASP A 107 3.85 -38.25 11.29
N TYR A 108 4.79 -38.04 10.38
CA TYR A 108 5.52 -39.11 9.71
C TYR A 108 6.31 -39.96 10.71
N LYS A 109 7.04 -39.32 11.62
CA LYS A 109 7.85 -40.00 12.63
C LYS A 109 6.99 -40.76 13.65
N LYS A 110 5.92 -40.12 14.12
CA LYS A 110 4.96 -40.71 15.06
C LYS A 110 4.27 -41.95 14.50
N LYS A 111 3.86 -41.94 13.22
CA LYS A 111 3.28 -43.12 12.55
C LYS A 111 4.24 -44.31 12.43
N ARG A 112 5.54 -44.07 12.57
CA ARG A 112 6.61 -45.08 12.50
C ARG A 112 7.27 -45.36 13.86
N GLN A 113 6.55 -45.10 14.95
CA GLN A 113 6.98 -45.45 16.29
C GLN A 113 7.39 -46.93 16.36
N GLY A 114 8.52 -47.20 17.04
CA GLY A 114 9.17 -48.53 17.07
C GLY A 114 10.15 -48.80 15.93
N LYS A 115 10.15 -48.00 14.85
CA LYS A 115 11.18 -48.03 13.78
C LYS A 115 12.11 -46.82 13.80
N ILE A 116 11.74 -45.78 14.55
CA ILE A 116 12.48 -44.52 14.71
C ILE A 116 12.80 -44.38 16.19
N LEU A 117 13.96 -43.77 16.50
CA LEU A 117 14.39 -43.51 17.86
C LEU A 117 13.36 -42.62 18.57
N GLU A 118 13.06 -42.96 19.82
CA GLU A 118 12.10 -42.21 20.62
C GLU A 118 12.54 -40.75 20.81
N GLU A 119 13.85 -40.52 20.94
CA GLU A 119 14.42 -39.18 21.01
C GLU A 119 14.12 -38.34 19.75
N ASP A 120 14.20 -38.93 18.56
CA ASP A 120 13.90 -38.23 17.30
C ASP A 120 12.41 -37.86 17.18
N ILE A 121 11.52 -38.70 17.71
CA ILE A 121 10.08 -38.44 17.78
C ILE A 121 9.80 -37.32 18.79
N ARG A 122 10.46 -37.35 19.95
CA ARG A 122 10.34 -36.30 20.96
C ARG A 122 10.83 -34.95 20.42
N GLN A 123 11.99 -34.94 19.76
CA GLN A 123 12.56 -33.71 19.21
C GLN A 123 11.70 -33.13 18.07
N SER A 124 11.07 -33.96 17.24
CA SER A 124 10.15 -33.44 16.22
C SER A 124 8.85 -32.89 16.83
N ALA A 125 8.39 -33.46 17.94
CA ALA A 125 7.26 -32.92 18.71
C ALA A 125 7.59 -31.54 19.30
N GLU A 126 8.75 -31.39 19.95
CA GLU A 126 9.23 -30.13 20.52
C GLU A 126 9.32 -29.04 19.43
N LYS A 127 9.96 -29.34 18.29
CA LYS A 127 10.08 -28.41 17.16
C LYS A 127 8.72 -28.02 16.54
N PHE A 128 7.73 -28.91 16.59
CA PHE A 128 6.37 -28.62 16.15
C PHE A 128 5.70 -27.64 17.10
N GLU A 129 5.74 -27.89 18.41
CA GLU A 129 5.14 -27.00 19.41
C GLU A 129 5.81 -25.62 19.41
N GLU A 130 7.15 -25.55 19.37
CA GLU A 130 7.88 -24.27 19.23
C GLU A 130 7.44 -23.48 18.00
N SER A 131 7.25 -24.15 16.85
CA SER A 131 6.82 -23.47 15.62
C SER A 131 5.35 -23.06 15.68
N LYS A 132 4.54 -23.77 16.46
CA LYS A 132 3.13 -23.45 16.69
C LYS A 132 3.00 -22.21 17.56
N GLU A 133 3.71 -22.15 18.68
CA GLU A 133 3.73 -20.99 19.58
C GLU A 133 4.15 -19.70 18.84
N VAL A 134 5.17 -19.77 17.98
CA VAL A 134 5.61 -18.62 17.17
C VAL A 134 4.54 -18.18 16.17
N ALA A 135 3.90 -19.13 15.48
CA ALA A 135 2.82 -18.81 14.53
C ALA A 135 1.60 -18.20 15.25
N GLU A 136 1.19 -18.79 16.38
CA GLU A 136 0.07 -18.30 17.18
C GLU A 136 0.35 -16.91 17.76
N SER A 137 1.53 -16.68 18.34
CA SER A 137 1.89 -15.36 18.88
C SER A 137 1.96 -14.28 17.80
N SER A 138 2.53 -14.57 16.63
CA SER A 138 2.57 -13.60 15.53
C SER A 138 1.19 -13.26 14.99
N MET A 139 0.29 -14.25 14.88
CA MET A 139 -1.11 -14.03 14.49
C MET A 139 -1.89 -13.24 15.56
N PHE A 140 -1.69 -13.57 16.83
CA PHE A 140 -2.32 -12.88 17.95
C PHE A 140 -1.89 -11.42 18.02
N ASN A 141 -0.59 -11.14 17.92
CA ASN A 141 -0.06 -9.78 17.94
C ASN A 141 -0.63 -8.92 16.82
N LEU A 142 -0.81 -9.49 15.62
CA LEU A 142 -1.45 -8.77 14.51
C LEU A 142 -2.92 -8.45 14.81
N LEU A 143 -3.68 -9.39 15.39
CA LEU A 143 -5.10 -9.20 15.68
C LEU A 143 -5.37 -8.23 16.83
N GLU A 144 -4.45 -8.18 17.80
CA GLU A 144 -4.51 -7.25 18.94
C GLU A 144 -3.89 -5.88 18.64
N SER A 145 -3.13 -5.75 17.55
CA SER A 145 -2.64 -4.45 17.11
C SER A 145 -3.81 -3.66 16.53
N ASP A 146 -4.37 -2.75 17.33
CA ASP A 146 -5.35 -1.77 16.86
C ASP A 146 -4.76 -1.00 15.66
N VAL A 147 -5.45 -1.06 14.52
CA VAL A 147 -5.18 -0.26 13.29
C VAL A 147 -5.85 1.10 13.41
#